data_AF-A0A7S1Z9X8-F1
#
_entry.id   AF-A0A7S1Z9X8-F1
#
_cell.length_a   1.000
_cell.length_b   1.000
_cell.length_c   1.000
_cell.angle_alpha   90.00
_cell.angle_beta   90.00
_cell.angle_gamma   90.00
#
_symmetry.space_group_name_H-M   'P 1'
#
loop_
_entity.id
_entity.type
_entity.pdbx_description
1 polymer ?
#
loop_
_entity_poly.entity_id
_entity_poly.type
_entity_poly.pdbx_seq_one_letter_code
_entity_poly.pdbx_strand_id
1 'polypeptide(L)'
;VTEGEAWNRISGGFLMTPEIAAYGDFPIFIGSAPEGVDLVVDNVSIKKVVDVANSLVAVDCERPILNGDFETGDYRDWHVRGTGEGGQLEMVTGYGGTGSAVRHFNRPSASEGSEKWHGIIQTLPMSCFDKGETWTIQAKFRFFDPNGTPVMCDKSDPRADDSCPTFKLLAGGVVESGALTNIDPGEAVVGE
;
A
#
# COMPACT_ATOMS: atom_id res chain seq x y z
N VAL A 1 -9.14 -19.47 -6.14
CA VAL A 1 -9.33 -18.73 -7.41
C VAL A 1 -8.15 -19.09 -8.30
N THR A 2 -8.38 -19.69 -9.46
CA THR A 2 -7.25 -19.93 -10.39
C THR A 2 -6.74 -18.58 -10.92
N GLU A 3 -5.47 -18.47 -11.29
CA GLU A 3 -4.85 -17.18 -11.67
C GLU A 3 -5.61 -16.46 -12.80
N GLY A 4 -6.29 -17.19 -13.70
CA GLY A 4 -7.13 -16.65 -14.77
C GLY A 4 -8.53 -16.16 -14.36
N GLU A 5 -8.95 -16.36 -13.10
CA GLU A 5 -10.22 -15.88 -12.55
C GLU A 5 -10.05 -14.68 -11.61
N ALA A 6 -8.80 -14.22 -11.41
CA ALA A 6 -8.49 -13.12 -10.53
C ALA A 6 -8.92 -11.77 -11.15
N TRP A 7 -9.54 -10.92 -10.34
CA TRP A 7 -9.88 -9.55 -10.73
C TRP A 7 -8.74 -8.60 -10.36
N ASN A 8 -8.32 -7.78 -11.32
CA ASN A 8 -7.32 -6.74 -11.09
C ASN A 8 -8.01 -5.41 -10.76
N ARG A 9 -7.68 -4.83 -9.61
CA ARG A 9 -8.09 -3.45 -9.29
C ARG A 9 -7.13 -2.48 -9.99
N ILE A 10 -7.69 -1.59 -10.80
CA ILE A 10 -6.96 -0.48 -11.43
C ILE A 10 -7.47 0.82 -10.79
N SER A 11 -6.56 1.73 -10.44
CA SER A 11 -6.90 3.03 -9.85
C SER A 11 -5.99 4.10 -10.42
N GLY A 12 -6.54 5.29 -10.59
CA GLY A 12 -5.86 6.44 -11.18
C GLY A 12 -6.52 7.73 -10.71
N GLY A 13 -5.74 8.79 -10.58
CA GLY A 13 -6.22 10.14 -10.31
C GLY A 13 -6.06 11.03 -11.53
N PHE A 14 -6.88 12.07 -11.63
CA PHE A 14 -6.67 13.15 -12.58
C PHE A 14 -7.01 14.49 -11.92
N LEU A 15 -6.35 15.57 -12.37
CA LEU A 15 -6.68 16.92 -11.94
C LEU A 15 -7.79 17.47 -12.83
N MET A 16 -8.91 17.89 -12.23
CA MET A 16 -9.91 18.68 -12.95
C MET A 16 -9.36 20.12 -13.13
N THR A 17 -8.55 20.33 -14.16
CA THR A 17 -7.99 21.65 -14.48
C THR A 17 -9.08 22.59 -14.98
N PRO A 18 -8.88 23.92 -14.92
CA PRO A 18 -9.83 24.87 -15.52
C PRO A 18 -10.08 24.62 -17.01
N GLU A 19 -9.07 24.12 -17.73
CA GLU A 19 -9.20 23.74 -19.14
C GLU A 19 -10.14 22.55 -19.33
N ILE A 20 -9.96 21.47 -18.54
CA ILE A 20 -10.86 20.30 -18.61
C ILE A 20 -12.27 20.69 -18.16
N ALA A 21 -12.39 21.49 -17.10
CA ALA A 21 -13.66 21.97 -16.57
C ALA A 21 -14.42 22.90 -17.52
N ALA A 22 -13.75 23.49 -18.52
CA ALA A 22 -14.38 24.33 -19.52
C ALA A 22 -15.16 23.53 -20.58
N TYR A 23 -14.94 22.21 -20.69
CA TYR A 23 -15.70 21.33 -21.56
C TYR A 23 -17.01 20.88 -20.89
N GLY A 24 -18.09 20.77 -21.67
CA GLY A 24 -19.43 20.40 -21.17
C GLY A 24 -19.63 18.90 -20.94
N ASP A 25 -18.91 18.05 -21.69
CA ASP A 25 -18.97 16.59 -21.59
C ASP A 25 -17.55 16.02 -21.44
N PHE A 26 -17.40 15.00 -20.58
CA PHE A 26 -16.11 14.34 -20.32
C PHE A 26 -16.29 12.81 -20.31
N PRO A 27 -16.19 12.14 -21.47
CA PRO A 27 -16.38 10.69 -21.56
C PRO A 27 -15.20 9.93 -20.92
N ILE A 28 -15.51 8.85 -20.21
CA ILE A 28 -14.49 7.88 -19.75
C ILE A 28 -14.34 6.77 -20.80
N PHE A 29 -13.10 6.48 -21.18
CA PHE A 29 -12.75 5.41 -22.12
C PHE A 29 -11.94 4.33 -21.40
N ILE A 30 -12.38 3.06 -21.50
CA ILE A 30 -11.67 1.89 -20.98
C ILE A 30 -11.23 1.05 -22.17
N GLY A 31 -9.92 0.90 -22.37
CA GLY A 31 -9.34 0.22 -23.52
C GLY A 31 -7.86 -0.12 -23.32
N SER A 32 -7.10 -0.22 -24.42
CA SER A 32 -5.65 -0.54 -24.44
C SER A 32 -5.26 -1.94 -23.95
N ALA A 33 -6.20 -2.89 -23.96
CA ALA A 33 -5.85 -4.30 -23.85
C ALA A 33 -5.17 -4.81 -25.14
N PRO A 34 -4.35 -5.88 -25.06
CA PRO A 34 -3.79 -6.53 -26.24
C PRO A 34 -4.87 -6.99 -27.23
N GLU A 35 -4.52 -7.04 -28.51
CA GLU A 35 -5.40 -7.58 -29.54
C GLU A 35 -5.79 -9.04 -29.23
N GLY A 36 -7.06 -9.38 -29.46
CA GLY A 36 -7.59 -10.74 -29.26
C GLY A 36 -7.93 -11.11 -27.80
N VAL A 37 -7.91 -10.15 -26.87
CA VAL A 37 -8.32 -10.34 -25.47
C VAL A 37 -9.69 -9.71 -25.22
N ASP A 38 -10.61 -10.47 -24.63
CA ASP A 38 -11.90 -9.95 -24.16
C ASP A 38 -11.74 -9.22 -22.81
N LEU A 39 -12.44 -8.09 -22.65
CA LEU A 39 -12.45 -7.30 -21.42
C LEU A 39 -13.79 -7.45 -20.70
N VAL A 40 -13.73 -7.78 -19.40
CA VAL A 40 -14.87 -7.74 -18.48
C VAL A 40 -14.59 -6.66 -17.45
N VAL A 41 -15.54 -5.74 -17.26
CA VAL A 41 -15.42 -4.59 -16.36
C VAL A 41 -16.56 -4.61 -15.37
N ASP A 42 -16.24 -4.45 -14.09
CA ASP A 42 -17.22 -4.33 -13.00
C ASP A 42 -16.75 -3.29 -11.97
N ASN A 43 -17.68 -2.76 -11.17
CA ASN A 43 -17.44 -1.82 -10.06
C ASN A 43 -16.69 -0.52 -10.44
N VAL A 44 -16.98 0.06 -11.62
CA VAL A 44 -16.46 1.38 -12.01
C VAL A 44 -17.00 2.46 -11.08
N SER A 45 -16.12 3.26 -10.48
CA SER A 45 -16.51 4.40 -9.65
C SER A 45 -15.54 5.57 -9.83
N ILE A 46 -16.07 6.78 -9.71
CA ILE A 46 -15.28 8.02 -9.59
C ILE A 46 -15.65 8.68 -8.26
N LYS A 47 -14.65 9.06 -7.49
CA LYS A 47 -14.83 9.74 -6.19
C LYS A 47 -13.94 10.96 -6.16
N LYS A 48 -14.49 12.08 -5.65
CA LYS A 48 -13.69 13.27 -5.38
C LYS A 48 -12.64 12.91 -4.33
N VAL A 49 -11.38 13.19 -4.65
CA VAL A 49 -10.29 13.13 -3.68
C VAL A 49 -10.45 14.32 -2.74
N VAL A 50 -10.69 14.05 -1.46
CA VAL A 50 -10.81 15.08 -0.42
C VAL A 50 -9.46 15.48 0.15
N ASP A 51 -8.46 14.60 0.05
CA ASP A 51 -7.08 14.89 0.43
C ASP A 51 -6.13 14.80 -0.77
N VAL A 52 -5.92 15.95 -1.40
CA VAL A 52 -5.07 16.07 -2.60
C VAL A 52 -3.60 15.81 -2.28
N ALA A 53 -3.19 15.97 -1.01
CA ALA A 53 -1.82 15.73 -0.57
C ALA A 53 -1.46 14.25 -0.54
N ASN A 54 -2.47 13.37 -0.50
CA ASN A 54 -2.32 11.92 -0.48
C ASN A 54 -2.80 11.26 -1.80
N SER A 55 -2.85 12.03 -2.91
CA SER A 55 -3.45 11.58 -4.16
C SER A 55 -2.56 11.82 -5.38
N LEU A 56 -2.66 10.88 -6.34
CA LEU A 56 -2.00 10.80 -7.66
C LEU A 56 -2.05 12.05 -8.58
N VAL A 57 -2.67 13.14 -8.15
CA VAL A 57 -3.08 14.26 -9.00
C VAL A 57 -1.95 15.28 -9.21
N ALA A 58 -0.98 15.29 -8.30
CA ALA A 58 0.35 15.87 -8.51
C ALA A 58 1.31 14.99 -7.73
N VAL A 59 2.37 14.50 -8.37
CA VAL A 59 3.40 13.74 -7.67
C VAL A 59 4.10 14.71 -6.70
N ASP A 60 3.74 14.64 -5.42
CA ASP A 60 4.41 15.36 -4.34
C ASP A 60 5.70 14.61 -3.99
N CYS A 61 6.83 15.05 -4.56
CA CYS A 61 8.11 14.40 -4.30
C CYS A 61 8.62 14.60 -2.88
N GLU A 62 8.06 15.52 -2.08
CA GLU A 62 8.36 15.59 -0.65
C GLU A 62 7.68 14.46 0.13
N ARG A 63 6.60 13.88 -0.42
CA ARG A 63 5.83 12.77 0.16
C ARG A 63 5.52 11.73 -0.91
N PRO A 64 6.53 10.98 -1.37
CA PRO A 64 6.39 10.07 -2.52
C PRO A 64 5.55 8.82 -2.20
N ILE A 65 5.22 8.56 -0.93
CA ILE A 65 4.31 7.50 -0.51
C ILE A 65 2.87 7.97 -0.73
N LEU A 66 2.18 7.34 -1.67
CA LEU A 66 0.80 7.62 -1.98
C LEU A 66 -0.13 7.01 -0.92
N ASN A 67 -1.16 7.75 -0.52
CA ASN A 67 -2.16 7.32 0.46
C ASN A 67 -1.51 6.68 1.70
N GLY A 68 -0.45 7.29 2.23
CA GLY A 68 0.38 6.72 3.29
C GLY A 68 -0.27 6.76 4.67
N ASP A 69 -1.22 7.67 4.87
CA ASP A 69 -2.02 7.82 6.09
C ASP A 69 -3.40 7.14 6.03
N PHE A 70 -3.81 6.68 4.84
CA PHE A 70 -5.09 6.02 4.59
C PHE A 70 -6.35 6.88 4.84
N GLU A 71 -6.21 8.20 5.04
CA GLU A 71 -7.35 9.09 5.36
C GLU A 71 -8.28 9.35 4.16
N THR A 72 -7.91 8.85 2.98
CA THR A 72 -8.81 8.81 1.81
C THR A 72 -10.01 7.86 2.02
N GLY A 73 -9.99 7.04 3.07
CA GLY A 73 -11.05 6.09 3.41
C GLY A 73 -11.01 4.79 2.60
N ASP A 74 -9.95 4.57 1.84
CA ASP A 74 -9.64 3.29 1.19
C ASP A 74 -8.13 3.06 1.09
N TYR A 75 -7.73 1.86 0.62
CA TYR A 75 -6.34 1.47 0.44
C TYR A 75 -5.89 1.55 -1.04
N ARG A 76 -6.40 2.50 -1.84
CA ARG A 76 -5.87 2.73 -3.20
C ARG A 76 -4.34 2.87 -3.18
N ASP A 77 -3.73 2.51 -4.31
CA ASP A 77 -2.28 2.48 -4.55
C ASP A 77 -1.50 1.41 -3.76
N TRP A 78 -2.09 0.89 -2.67
CA TRP A 78 -1.61 -0.27 -1.94
C TRP A 78 -2.28 -1.56 -2.40
N HIS A 79 -1.49 -2.61 -2.57
CA HIS A 79 -1.98 -3.95 -2.89
C HIS A 79 -1.20 -5.00 -2.13
N VAL A 80 -1.79 -6.18 -1.97
CA VAL A 80 -1.13 -7.34 -1.37
C VAL A 80 -0.01 -7.80 -2.31
N ARG A 81 1.20 -7.99 -1.76
CA ARG A 81 2.34 -8.52 -2.48
C ARG A 81 2.26 -10.04 -2.56
N GLY A 82 2.28 -10.57 -3.79
CA GLY A 82 2.31 -12.00 -4.10
C GLY A 82 1.25 -12.39 -5.11
N THR A 83 1.29 -13.64 -5.57
CA THR A 83 0.23 -14.28 -6.38
C THR A 83 -0.66 -15.13 -5.49
N GLY A 84 -1.96 -15.19 -5.76
CA GLY A 84 -2.90 -16.02 -4.99
C GLY A 84 -3.32 -15.40 -3.64
N GLU A 85 -3.43 -16.24 -2.60
CA GLU A 85 -3.96 -15.83 -1.28
C GLU A 85 -2.91 -15.11 -0.42
N GLY A 86 -2.31 -14.00 -0.87
CA GLY A 86 -1.32 -13.25 -0.08
C GLY A 86 -1.87 -12.53 1.17
N GLY A 87 -3.15 -12.75 1.50
CA GLY A 87 -3.92 -12.05 2.53
C GLY A 87 -4.96 -11.08 1.96
N GLN A 88 -5.63 -10.37 2.86
CA GLN A 88 -6.72 -9.45 2.58
C GLN A 88 -6.47 -8.09 3.22
N LEU A 89 -7.06 -7.04 2.66
CA LEU A 89 -6.98 -5.66 3.17
C LEU A 89 -8.34 -5.17 3.64
N GLU A 90 -8.34 -4.53 4.80
CA GLU A 90 -9.51 -3.94 5.44
C GLU A 90 -9.14 -2.55 6.00
N MET A 91 -10.04 -1.58 5.85
CA MET A 91 -9.91 -0.28 6.51
C MET A 91 -10.32 -0.41 7.97
N VAL A 92 -9.48 0.09 8.87
CA VAL A 92 -9.69 0.08 10.33
C VAL A 92 -9.42 1.45 10.91
N THR A 93 -9.74 1.64 12.20
CA THR A 93 -9.39 2.87 12.92
C THR A 93 -7.87 3.01 13.05
N GLY A 94 -7.37 4.23 12.80
CA GLY A 94 -5.96 4.57 12.83
C GLY A 94 -5.31 4.65 14.22
N TYR A 95 -4.07 5.12 14.23
CA TYR A 95 -3.30 5.40 15.45
C TYR A 95 -4.03 6.45 16.31
N GLY A 96 -4.00 6.29 17.64
CA GLY A 96 -4.79 7.09 18.57
C GLY A 96 -6.29 6.94 18.55
N GLY A 97 -6.79 5.86 17.96
CA GLY A 97 -8.23 5.61 17.93
C GLY A 97 -8.99 6.63 17.09
N THR A 98 -8.29 7.35 16.21
CA THR A 98 -8.85 8.34 15.29
C THR A 98 -8.35 8.07 13.88
N GLY A 99 -9.00 8.67 12.88
CA GLY A 99 -8.60 8.50 11.48
C GLY A 99 -8.71 7.07 10.97
N SER A 100 -7.95 6.78 9.93
CA SER A 100 -8.00 5.56 9.15
C SER A 100 -6.63 4.86 9.14
N ALA A 101 -6.65 3.54 9.03
CA ALA A 101 -5.48 2.73 8.75
C ALA A 101 -5.89 1.51 7.92
N VAL A 102 -4.90 0.83 7.34
CA VAL A 102 -5.12 -0.45 6.67
C VAL A 102 -4.65 -1.63 7.53
N ARG A 103 -5.50 -2.66 7.62
CA ARG A 103 -5.17 -3.95 8.22
C ARG A 103 -4.89 -4.96 7.11
N HIS A 104 -3.74 -5.62 7.17
CA HIS A 104 -3.42 -6.80 6.36
C HIS A 104 -3.62 -8.06 7.20
N PHE A 105 -4.61 -8.87 6.84
CA PHE A 105 -5.04 -10.05 7.60
C PHE A 105 -5.22 -11.27 6.70
N ASN A 106 -5.53 -12.43 7.30
CA ASN A 106 -5.63 -13.72 6.60
C ASN A 106 -4.40 -14.03 5.74
N ARG A 107 -3.21 -13.63 6.24
CA ARG A 107 -1.94 -14.01 5.62
C ARG A 107 -1.80 -15.53 5.74
N PRO A 108 -1.37 -16.26 4.69
CA PRO A 108 -1.13 -17.68 4.78
C PRO A 108 -0.20 -17.98 5.96
N SER A 109 -0.34 -19.15 6.57
CA SER A 109 0.48 -19.56 7.72
C SER A 109 1.84 -20.09 7.26
N ALA A 110 2.88 -19.89 8.08
CA ALA A 110 4.22 -20.44 7.82
C ALA A 110 4.24 -21.97 7.64
N SER A 111 3.24 -22.67 8.19
CA SER A 111 3.04 -24.11 8.00
C SER A 111 2.72 -24.53 6.56
N GLU A 112 2.29 -23.59 5.71
CA GLU A 112 2.04 -23.81 4.27
C GLU A 112 3.18 -23.26 3.39
N GLY A 113 4.34 -22.97 3.99
CA GLY A 113 5.47 -22.33 3.30
C GLY A 113 5.35 -20.80 3.24
N SER A 114 4.46 -20.19 4.03
CA SER A 114 4.37 -18.74 4.09
C SER A 114 5.53 -18.15 4.89
N GLU A 115 6.49 -17.69 4.13
CA GLU A 115 7.57 -16.90 4.65
C GLU A 115 7.06 -15.47 4.93
N LYS A 116 7.76 -14.71 5.78
CA LYS A 116 7.49 -13.30 6.15
C LYS A 116 7.51 -12.30 4.96
N TRP A 117 7.33 -12.77 3.73
CA TRP A 117 7.33 -11.98 2.49
C TRP A 117 5.95 -11.51 2.04
N HIS A 118 4.87 -12.01 2.66
CA HIS A 118 3.53 -11.48 2.44
C HIS A 118 3.36 -10.16 3.20
N GLY A 119 3.08 -9.10 2.46
CA GLY A 119 2.86 -7.76 2.97
C GLY A 119 2.04 -6.95 1.97
N ILE A 120 1.99 -5.64 2.18
CA ILE A 120 1.45 -4.69 1.22
C ILE A 120 2.56 -3.95 0.50
N ILE A 121 2.29 -3.54 -0.73
CA ILE A 121 3.23 -2.85 -1.60
C ILE A 121 2.50 -1.76 -2.38
N GLN A 122 3.23 -0.70 -2.72
CA GLN A 122 2.82 0.30 -3.70
C GLN A 122 3.96 0.53 -4.69
N THR A 123 3.63 1.03 -5.88
CA THR A 123 4.64 1.50 -6.84
C THR A 123 4.92 2.97 -6.57
N LEU A 124 6.16 3.30 -6.22
CA LEU A 124 6.57 4.68 -5.99
C LEU A 124 6.96 5.37 -7.31
N PRO A 125 6.69 6.67 -7.47
CA PRO A 125 7.10 7.43 -8.64
C PRO A 125 8.62 7.63 -8.64
N MET A 126 9.35 6.85 -9.45
CA MET A 126 10.81 6.90 -9.52
C MET A 126 11.38 8.28 -9.89
N SER A 127 10.58 9.15 -10.51
CA SER A 127 10.95 10.54 -10.82
C SER A 127 11.16 11.42 -9.59
N CYS A 128 10.78 10.98 -8.38
CA CYS A 128 10.99 11.73 -7.15
C CYS A 128 12.30 11.44 -6.43
N PHE A 129 13.05 10.43 -6.86
CA PHE A 129 14.23 9.99 -6.14
C PHE A 129 15.46 10.33 -6.97
N ASP A 130 16.10 11.46 -6.64
CA ASP A 130 17.33 11.84 -7.33
C ASP A 130 18.51 11.00 -6.83
N LYS A 131 19.43 10.71 -7.75
CA LYS A 131 20.58 9.85 -7.46
C LYS A 131 21.47 10.51 -6.40
N GLY A 132 21.69 9.79 -5.30
CA GLY A 132 22.58 10.23 -4.21
C GLY A 132 21.87 10.91 -3.06
N GLU A 133 20.54 11.04 -3.11
CA GLU A 133 19.75 11.53 -1.98
C GLU A 133 19.58 10.46 -0.90
N THR A 134 19.45 10.91 0.35
CA THR A 134 19.13 10.07 1.50
C THR A 134 17.70 10.35 1.95
N TRP A 135 16.89 9.30 2.01
CA TRP A 135 15.48 9.38 2.40
C TRP A 135 15.23 8.64 3.71
N THR A 136 14.25 9.11 4.50
CA THR A 136 13.77 8.43 5.71
C THR A 136 12.35 7.93 5.50
N ILE A 137 12.09 6.68 5.86
CA ILE A 137 10.74 6.09 5.88
C ILE A 137 10.40 5.62 7.29
N GLN A 138 9.19 5.96 7.74
CA GLN A 138 8.68 5.65 9.07
C GLN A 138 7.19 5.32 8.99
N ALA A 139 6.73 4.41 9.84
CA ALA A 139 5.30 4.13 10.04
C ALA A 139 5.05 3.62 11.46
N LYS A 140 3.78 3.67 11.88
CA LYS A 140 3.30 3.05 13.12
C LYS A 140 2.66 1.70 12.78
N PHE A 141 2.96 0.67 13.56
CA PHE A 141 2.41 -0.68 13.37
C PHE A 141 1.69 -1.13 14.64
N ARG A 142 0.59 -1.85 14.47
CA ARG A 142 -0.13 -2.56 15.53
C ARG A 142 -0.27 -4.02 15.15
N PHE A 143 0.11 -4.93 16.06
CA PHE A 143 0.04 -6.37 15.84
C PHE A 143 -1.14 -6.95 16.58
N PHE A 144 -1.63 -8.06 16.06
CA PHE A 144 -2.64 -8.88 16.71
C PHE A 144 -2.16 -10.32 16.68
N ASP A 145 -2.33 -11.03 17.79
CA ASP A 145 -2.14 -12.48 17.85
C ASP A 145 -3.26 -13.21 17.06
N PRO A 146 -3.20 -14.55 16.91
CA PRO A 146 -4.25 -15.31 16.23
C PRO A 146 -5.66 -15.18 16.85
N ASN A 147 -5.76 -14.73 18.10
CA ASN A 147 -7.03 -14.51 18.79
C ASN A 147 -7.56 -13.08 18.62
N GLY A 148 -6.83 -12.21 17.91
CA GLY A 148 -7.16 -10.80 17.74
C GLY A 148 -6.75 -9.91 18.92
N THR A 149 -5.90 -10.40 19.82
CA THR A 149 -5.37 -9.63 20.95
C THR A 149 -4.22 -8.76 20.48
N PRO A 150 -4.18 -7.44 20.80
CA PRO A 150 -3.04 -6.60 20.49
C PRO A 150 -1.75 -7.13 21.15
N VAL A 151 -0.68 -7.24 20.37
CA VAL A 151 0.64 -7.67 20.86
C VAL A 151 1.73 -6.72 20.39
N MET A 152 2.89 -6.80 21.05
CA MET A 152 4.09 -6.08 20.68
C MET A 152 4.96 -6.96 19.79
N CYS A 153 5.74 -6.34 18.91
CA CYS A 153 6.77 -7.02 18.14
C CYS A 153 8.16 -6.66 18.68
N ASP A 154 9.14 -7.53 18.42
CA ASP A 154 10.53 -7.29 18.76
C ASP A 154 11.25 -6.52 17.64
N LYS A 155 11.87 -5.39 17.98
CA LYS A 155 12.68 -4.59 17.05
C LYS A 155 14.12 -5.10 16.93
N SER A 156 14.57 -5.97 17.84
CA SER A 156 15.99 -6.33 18.01
C SER A 156 16.49 -7.35 16.99
N ASP A 157 15.66 -8.32 16.62
CA ASP A 157 15.97 -9.32 15.60
C ASP A 157 14.89 -9.34 14.49
N PRO A 158 15.17 -8.82 13.28
CA PRO A 158 14.22 -8.83 12.17
C PRO A 158 13.92 -10.24 11.61
N ARG A 159 14.57 -11.29 12.13
CA ARG A 159 14.40 -12.68 11.72
C ARG A 159 13.62 -13.52 12.74
N ALA A 160 13.49 -13.08 13.99
CA ALA A 160 12.75 -13.78 15.06
C ALA A 160 11.23 -13.84 14.79
N ASP A 161 10.52 -14.87 15.21
CA ASP A 161 9.10 -15.06 14.85
C ASP A 161 8.17 -13.90 15.28
N ASP A 162 8.54 -13.20 16.35
CA ASP A 162 7.89 -12.00 16.88
C ASP A 162 8.48 -10.68 16.36
N SER A 163 9.37 -10.73 15.35
CA SER A 163 10.05 -9.58 14.77
C SER A 163 9.07 -8.52 14.22
N CYS A 164 9.40 -7.25 14.42
CA CYS A 164 8.70 -6.14 13.78
C CYS A 164 8.86 -6.18 12.24
N PRO A 165 7.85 -5.72 11.48
CA PRO A 165 7.93 -5.51 10.05
C PRO A 165 9.11 -4.62 9.68
N THR A 166 9.72 -4.94 8.55
CA THR A 166 10.79 -4.16 7.96
C THR A 166 10.33 -3.58 6.63
N PHE A 167 10.76 -2.37 6.32
CA PHE A 167 10.57 -1.80 4.99
C PHE A 167 11.56 -2.44 4.02
N LYS A 168 11.09 -2.73 2.81
CA LYS A 168 11.91 -3.25 1.70
C LYS A 168 11.62 -2.42 0.46
N LEU A 169 12.67 -1.91 -0.17
CA LEU A 169 12.60 -1.25 -1.48
C LEU A 169 12.96 -2.27 -2.56
N LEU A 170 12.08 -2.44 -3.54
CA LEU A 170 12.19 -3.43 -4.61
C LEU A 170 12.36 -2.71 -5.95
N ALA A 171 13.60 -2.34 -6.29
CA ALA A 171 13.90 -1.61 -7.52
C ALA A 171 14.38 -2.57 -8.61
N GLY A 172 13.59 -2.75 -9.69
CA GLY A 172 14.01 -3.55 -10.85
C GLY A 172 14.34 -5.02 -10.54
N GLY A 173 13.71 -5.61 -9.52
CA GLY A 173 14.00 -6.98 -9.06
C GLY A 173 15.24 -7.10 -8.17
N VAL A 174 15.98 -6.00 -7.98
CA VAL A 174 17.01 -5.90 -6.94
C VAL A 174 16.31 -5.55 -5.63
N VAL A 175 16.39 -6.47 -4.68
CA VAL A 175 16.14 -6.14 -3.28
C VAL A 175 17.39 -5.43 -2.82
N GLU A 176 17.31 -4.15 -2.46
CA GLU A 176 18.38 -3.48 -1.71
C GLU A 176 18.78 -4.44 -0.56
N SER A 177 20.04 -4.89 -0.56
CA SER A 177 20.51 -5.97 0.29
C SER A 177 20.71 -5.47 1.71
N GLY A 178 19.59 -5.23 2.36
CA GLY A 178 19.43 -4.73 3.69
C GLY A 178 17.94 -4.46 3.86
N ALA A 179 17.28 -5.19 4.76
CA ALA A 179 16.08 -4.61 5.36
C ALA A 179 16.46 -3.19 5.79
N LEU A 180 15.62 -2.19 5.57
CA LEU A 180 15.84 -0.89 6.20
C LEU A 180 15.86 -1.17 7.71
N THR A 181 17.07 -1.26 8.27
CA THR A 181 17.28 -1.70 9.64
C THR A 181 16.51 -0.74 10.51
N ASN A 182 15.72 -1.26 11.44
CA ASN A 182 15.00 -0.39 12.34
C ASN A 182 16.05 0.37 13.18
N ILE A 183 16.27 1.65 12.86
CA ILE A 183 17.20 2.54 13.55
C ILE A 183 16.53 3.33 14.67
N ASP A 184 15.22 3.14 14.89
CA ASP A 184 14.48 3.79 15.97
C ASP A 184 14.73 3.03 17.30
N PRO A 185 15.46 3.64 18.26
CA PRO A 185 15.73 3.03 19.56
C PRO A 185 14.55 3.12 20.52
N GLY A 186 13.47 3.81 20.15
CA GLY A 186 12.31 4.02 21.01
C GLY A 186 11.58 2.72 21.33
N GLU A 187 11.13 2.57 22.57
CA GLU A 187 10.18 1.50 22.92
C GLU A 187 8.87 1.71 22.18
N ALA A 188 8.18 0.61 21.83
CA ALA A 188 6.86 0.74 21.25
C ALA A 188 5.90 1.30 22.31
N VAL A 189 5.16 2.35 21.95
CA VAL A 189 4.29 3.09 22.87
C VAL A 189 2.88 2.50 22.81
N VAL A 190 2.32 2.16 23.97
CA VAL A 190 0.94 1.66 24.06
C VAL A 190 -0.02 2.84 24.09
N GLY A 191 -0.83 2.98 23.04
CA GLY A 191 -2.08 3.74 23.09
C GLY A 191 -1.95 5.25 23.30
N GLU A 192 -1.23 5.93 22.41
CA GLU A 192 -1.62 7.31 22.09
C GLU A 192 -2.64 7.29 20.98
#